data_AF-A0A7G8G7N4-F1
#
_entry.id   AF-A0A7G8G7N4-F1
#
_cell.length_a   1.000
_cell.length_b   1.000
_cell.length_c   1.000
_cell.angle_alpha   90.00
_cell.angle_beta   90.00
_cell.angle_gamma   90.00
#
_symmetry.space_group_name_H-M   'P 1'
#
loop_
_entity.id
_entity.type
_entity.pdbx_description
1 polymer ?
#
loop_
_entity_poly.entity_id
_entity_poly.type
_entity_poly.pdbx_seq_one_letter_code
_entity_poly.pdbx_strand_id
1 'polypeptide(L)'
;MTLINLLFLSFILSVGVIPTSHAKDTEPLRLGKCDPDGAVKTLDTGFKKGKSLNDAMEMVINNKQFDGSNACITFIRESSMEQRESAPYAFKKLWME
;
A
#
# COMPACT_ATOMS: atom_id res chain seq x y z
N MET A 1 -32.96 14.93 -50.22
CA MET A 1 -32.12 13.77 -49.84
C MET A 1 -30.90 14.35 -49.13
N THR A 2 -30.62 14.14 -47.85
CA THR A 2 -30.93 13.01 -46.97
C THR A 2 -30.89 13.53 -45.54
N LEU A 3 -32.05 13.95 -45.03
CA LEU A 3 -32.37 14.24 -43.62
C LEU A 3 -32.31 12.97 -42.73
N ILE A 4 -31.53 11.97 -43.12
CA ILE A 4 -31.54 10.59 -42.60
C ILE A 4 -30.38 10.34 -41.62
N ASN A 5 -29.41 11.25 -41.52
CA ASN A 5 -28.20 11.05 -40.70
C ASN A 5 -28.23 11.67 -39.29
N LEU A 6 -29.40 12.07 -38.76
CA LEU A 6 -29.51 12.73 -37.44
C LEU A 6 -30.42 12.01 -36.43
N LEU A 7 -30.84 10.77 -36.69
CA LEU A 7 -31.77 10.03 -35.83
C LEU A 7 -31.22 8.71 -35.26
N PHE A 8 -29.92 8.65 -34.93
CA PHE A 8 -29.35 7.51 -34.19
C PHE A 8 -28.63 7.93 -32.90
N LEU A 9 -29.22 8.88 -32.18
CA LEU A 9 -28.86 9.18 -30.79
C LEU A 9 -30.02 8.74 -29.87
N SER A 10 -30.27 7.43 -29.85
CA SER A 10 -31.06 6.77 -28.80
C SER A 10 -30.13 5.91 -27.96
N PHE A 11 -29.46 6.56 -27.00
CA PHE A 11 -28.76 5.86 -25.93
C PHE A 11 -29.85 5.22 -25.05
N ILE A 12 -30.10 3.92 -25.25
CA ILE A 12 -30.97 3.14 -24.39
C ILE A 12 -30.33 3.13 -23.00
N LEU A 13 -30.93 3.86 -22.05
CA LEU A 13 -30.69 3.71 -20.62
C LEU A 13 -31.28 2.36 -20.17
N SER A 14 -30.64 1.27 -20.60
CA SER A 14 -30.80 -0.01 -19.96
C SER A 14 -30.05 0.09 -18.65
N VAL A 15 -30.80 0.39 -17.58
CA VAL A 15 -30.38 0.15 -16.19
C VAL A 15 -30.20 -1.35 -16.06
N GLY A 16 -29.07 -1.85 -16.55
CA GLY A 16 -28.55 -3.16 -16.24
C GLY A 16 -28.27 -3.12 -14.74
N VAL A 17 -29.03 -3.95 -14.03
CA VAL A 17 -28.80 -4.30 -12.64
C VAL A 17 -27.32 -4.61 -12.49
N ILE A 18 -26.56 -3.66 -11.95
CA ILE A 18 -25.16 -3.89 -11.59
C ILE A 18 -25.25 -4.96 -10.50
N PRO A 19 -24.71 -6.17 -10.70
CA PRO A 19 -24.60 -7.11 -9.61
C PRO A 19 -23.79 -6.38 -8.56
N THR A 20 -24.37 -6.10 -7.40
CA THR A 20 -23.63 -5.64 -6.24
C THR A 20 -22.58 -6.71 -6.01
N SER A 21 -21.37 -6.42 -6.46
CA SER A 21 -20.23 -7.29 -6.24
C SER A 21 -20.22 -7.54 -4.75
N HIS A 22 -20.33 -8.81 -4.37
CA HIS A 22 -20.00 -9.28 -3.05
C HIS A 22 -18.51 -8.97 -2.88
N ALA A 23 -18.19 -7.72 -2.53
CA ALA A 23 -16.93 -7.42 -1.88
C ALA A 23 -16.98 -8.29 -0.64
N LYS A 24 -16.24 -9.41 -0.67
CA LYS A 24 -15.91 -10.18 0.53
C LYS A 24 -15.59 -9.15 1.59
N ASP A 25 -16.33 -9.16 2.69
CA ASP A 25 -16.07 -8.34 3.86
C ASP A 25 -14.60 -8.54 4.25
N THR A 26 -13.74 -7.71 3.69
CA THR A 26 -12.31 -7.74 3.97
C THR A 26 -12.25 -7.03 5.29
N GLU A 27 -11.91 -7.75 6.35
CA GLU A 27 -11.80 -7.15 7.68
C GLU A 27 -11.08 -5.81 7.56
N PRO A 28 -11.62 -4.73 8.17
CA PRO A 28 -11.02 -3.41 8.05
C PRO A 28 -9.53 -3.49 8.40
N LEU A 29 -8.67 -2.97 7.52
CA LEU A 29 -7.23 -2.96 7.72
C LEU A 29 -6.92 -2.29 9.06
N ARG A 30 -6.58 -3.09 10.08
CA ARG A 30 -6.30 -2.56 11.42
C ARG A 30 -4.87 -2.05 11.47
N LEU A 31 -4.68 -0.76 11.25
CA LEU A 31 -3.40 -0.08 11.44
C LEU A 31 -3.06 0.03 12.93
N GLY A 32 -1.77 0.23 13.22
CA GLY A 32 -1.26 0.37 14.57
C GLY A 32 -0.86 1.81 14.90
N LYS A 33 0.09 1.95 15.84
CA LYS A 33 0.78 3.22 16.07
C LYS A 33 2.03 3.29 15.20
N CYS A 34 2.54 4.49 14.97
CA CYS A 34 3.87 4.61 14.38
C CYS A 34 4.94 4.09 15.36
N ASP A 35 5.64 3.02 14.98
CA ASP A 35 6.79 2.46 15.68
C ASP A 35 7.97 2.39 14.70
N PRO A 36 8.72 3.49 14.52
CA PRO A 36 9.80 3.56 13.54
C PRO A 36 10.89 2.51 13.75
N ASP A 37 11.33 2.32 14.99
CA ASP A 37 12.41 1.38 15.30
C ASP A 37 11.99 -0.06 15.10
N GLY A 38 10.77 -0.40 15.52
CA GLY A 38 10.22 -1.73 15.28
C GLY A 38 9.97 -1.99 13.79
N ALA A 39 9.49 -0.99 13.05
CA ALA A 39 9.30 -1.09 11.61
C ALA A 39 10.61 -1.32 10.87
N VAL A 40 11.70 -0.60 11.23
CA VAL A 40 13.04 -0.81 10.65
C VAL A 40 13.52 -2.24 10.86
N LYS A 41 13.37 -2.80 12.06
CA LYS A 41 13.74 -4.20 12.37
C LYS A 41 12.92 -5.21 11.55
N THR A 42 11.62 -4.95 11.41
CA THR A 42 10.71 -5.78 10.60
C THR A 42 11.09 -5.73 9.12
N LEU A 43 11.35 -4.54 8.58
CA LEU A 43 11.78 -4.33 7.20
C LEU A 43 13.12 -5.02 6.94
N ASP A 44 14.11 -4.84 7.82
CA ASP A 44 15.44 -5.47 7.67
C ASP A 44 15.33 -6.99 7.62
N THR A 45 14.52 -7.56 8.53
CA THR A 45 14.22 -9.00 8.54
C THR A 45 13.56 -9.46 7.24
N GLY A 46 12.63 -8.67 6.70
CA GLY A 46 11.97 -8.96 5.43
C GLY A 46 12.95 -8.95 4.25
N PHE A 47 13.74 -7.90 4.14
CA PHE A 47 14.71 -7.74 3.06
C PHE A 47 15.85 -8.75 3.12
N LYS A 48 16.32 -9.10 4.33
CA LYS A 48 17.27 -10.19 4.54
C LYS A 48 16.76 -11.53 4.01
N LYS A 49 15.45 -11.75 4.02
CA LYS A 49 14.78 -12.93 3.45
C LYS A 49 14.41 -12.78 1.96
N GLY A 50 14.84 -11.69 1.31
CA GLY A 50 14.57 -11.44 -0.10
C GLY A 50 13.15 -10.96 -0.42
N LYS A 51 12.39 -10.51 0.58
CA LYS A 51 11.04 -9.96 0.36
C LYS A 51 11.09 -8.65 -0.42
N SER A 52 10.03 -8.39 -1.20
CA SER A 52 9.81 -7.11 -1.84
C SER A 52 9.50 -6.01 -0.82
N LEU A 53 9.56 -4.74 -1.23
CA LEU A 53 9.15 -3.61 -0.38
C LEU A 53 7.69 -3.76 0.08
N ASN A 54 6.80 -4.18 -0.83
CA ASN A 54 5.38 -4.36 -0.50
C ASN A 54 5.18 -5.46 0.54
N ASP A 55 5.82 -6.63 0.37
CA ASP A 55 5.68 -7.74 1.31
C ASP A 55 6.30 -7.41 2.68
N ALA A 56 7.40 -6.64 2.70
CA ALA A 56 8.03 -6.20 3.93
C ALA A 56 7.17 -5.15 4.64
N MET A 57 6.55 -4.22 3.90
CA MET A 57 5.63 -3.23 4.47
C MET A 57 4.34 -3.87 4.98
N GLU A 58 3.85 -4.92 4.32
CA GLU A 58 2.73 -5.71 4.83
C GLU A 58 3.06 -6.32 6.20
N MET A 59 4.30 -6.80 6.40
CA MET A 59 4.75 -7.27 7.72
C MET A 59 4.72 -6.16 8.77
N VAL A 60 5.14 -4.93 8.44
CA VAL A 60 5.08 -3.77 9.34
C VAL A 60 3.63 -3.47 9.75
N ILE A 61 2.70 -3.49 8.78
CA ILE A 61 1.27 -3.28 9.02
C ILE A 61 0.69 -4.39 9.90
N ASN A 62 1.02 -5.65 9.60
CA ASN A 62 0.57 -6.80 10.37
C ASN A 62 1.09 -6.78 11.81
N ASN A 63 2.31 -6.27 12.02
CA ASN A 63 2.91 -6.05 13.34
C ASN A 63 2.38 -4.81 14.07
N LYS A 64 1.45 -4.05 13.48
CA LYS A 64 0.87 -2.82 14.06
C LYS A 64 1.91 -1.72 14.34
N GLN A 65 2.91 -1.61 13.45
CA GLN A 65 4.01 -0.64 13.54
C GLN A 65 3.85 0.57 12.61
N PHE A 66 2.74 0.63 11.87
CA PHE A 66 2.41 1.70 10.94
C PHE A 66 1.00 2.22 11.19
N ASP A 67 0.85 3.55 11.21
CA ASP A 67 -0.40 4.25 11.47
C ASP A 67 -1.10 4.79 10.20
N GLY A 68 -0.51 4.57 9.01
CA GLY A 68 -1.07 5.05 7.74
C GLY A 68 -0.58 6.44 7.33
N SER A 69 0.17 7.15 8.18
CA SER A 69 0.59 8.51 7.90
C SER A 69 1.90 8.59 7.10
N ASN A 70 2.00 9.59 6.24
CA ASN A 70 3.28 9.92 5.58
C ASN A 70 4.35 10.34 6.58
N ALA A 71 3.96 10.96 7.70
CA ALA A 71 4.88 11.30 8.78
C ALA A 71 5.56 10.05 9.35
N CYS A 72 4.81 8.97 9.55
CA CYS A 72 5.39 7.72 10.01
C CYS A 72 6.39 7.12 9.01
N ILE A 73 6.12 7.22 7.70
CA ILE A 73 7.08 6.79 6.68
C ILE A 73 8.39 7.58 6.80
N THR A 74 8.32 8.90 6.99
CA THR A 74 9.50 9.74 7.20
C THR A 74 10.30 9.26 8.41
N PHE A 75 9.65 9.05 9.56
CA PHE A 75 10.34 8.57 10.76
C PHE A 75 10.96 7.18 10.58
N ILE A 76 10.28 6.26 9.88
CA ILE A 76 10.86 4.94 9.55
C ILE A 76 12.14 5.11 8.71
N ARG A 77 12.13 6.01 7.72
CA ARG A 77 13.31 6.28 6.89
C ARG A 77 14.45 6.91 7.71
N GLU A 78 14.15 7.87 8.58
CA GLU A 78 15.12 8.51 9.48
C GLU A 78 15.74 7.49 10.45
N SER A 79 14.91 6.72 11.17
CA SER A 79 15.37 5.61 12.02
C SER A 79 16.23 4.59 11.26
N SER A 80 15.93 4.34 9.98
CA SER A 80 16.75 3.46 9.14
C SER A 80 18.15 4.04 8.86
N MET A 81 18.29 5.36 8.72
CA MET A 81 19.62 6.00 8.62
C MET A 81 20.42 5.90 9.92
N GLU A 82 19.74 6.08 11.06
CA GLU A 82 20.36 5.98 12.39
C GLU A 82 20.81 4.54 12.68
N GLN A 83 19.99 3.56 12.28
CA GLN A 83 20.23 2.13 12.49
C GLN A 83 20.99 1.46 11.34
N ARG A 84 21.63 2.21 10.45
CA ARG A 84 22.27 1.68 9.22
C ARG A 84 23.26 0.53 9.44
N GLU A 85 23.93 0.50 10.59
CA GLU A 85 24.89 -0.55 10.94
C GLU A 85 24.19 -1.81 11.47
N SER A 86 23.12 -1.64 12.25
CA SER A 86 22.36 -2.74 12.85
C SER A 86 21.26 -3.31 11.95
N ALA A 87 20.79 -2.53 10.97
CA ALA A 87 19.73 -2.87 10.02
C ALA A 87 20.16 -2.56 8.57
N PRO A 88 21.25 -3.17 8.07
CA PRO A 88 21.88 -2.78 6.81
C PRO A 88 21.02 -3.09 5.58
N TYR A 89 20.13 -4.09 5.62
CA TYR A 89 19.24 -4.40 4.50
C TYR A 89 18.11 -3.39 4.40
N ALA A 90 17.55 -2.95 5.53
CA ALA A 90 16.57 -1.86 5.56
C ALA A 90 17.20 -0.54 5.09
N PHE A 91 18.40 -0.21 5.56
CA PHE A 91 19.10 1.00 5.11
C PHE A 91 19.33 0.97 3.60
N LYS A 92 19.93 -0.11 3.08
CA LYS A 92 20.20 -0.27 1.66
C LYS A 92 18.94 -0.09 0.82
N LYS A 93 17.85 -0.79 1.17
CA LYS A 93 16.60 -0.78 0.41
C LYS A 93 15.85 0.55 0.44
N LEU A 94 15.98 1.33 1.51
CA LEU A 94 15.23 2.58 1.64
C LEU A 94 16.02 3.80 1.12
N TRP A 95 17.34 3.74 1.11
CA TRP A 95 18.19 4.91 0.85
C TRP A 95 19.13 4.79 -0.34
N MET A 96 19.49 3.57 -0.76
CA MET A 96 20.48 3.36 -1.82
C MET A 96 19.88 2.74 -3.09
N GLU A 97 18.65 2.22 -3.01
CA GLU A 97 17.88 1.63 -4.11
C GLU A 97 16.61 2.45 -4.33
#